data_AF-A3IL88-F1
#
_entry.id   AF-A3IL88-F1
#
_cell.length_a   1.000
_cell.length_b   1.000
_cell.length_c   1.000
_cell.angle_alpha   90.00
_cell.angle_beta   90.00
_cell.angle_gamma   90.00
#
_symmetry.space_group_name_H-M   'P 1'
#
loop_
_entity.id
_entity.type
_entity.pdbx_description
1 polymer ?
#
loop_
_entity_poly.entity_id
_entity_poly.type
_entity_poly.pdbx_seq_one_letter_code
_entity_poly.pdbx_strand_id
1 'polypeptide(L)'
;MLHLAQVKKNPDSGEMELLLLARQTSQDLWDIISHQVIPCNIPMCFRDRVLVLVKLGNDHEIIEVKEAKDWVMGLVETYLTNGTITPQWVQKEQEKVEQWRQEITAKSLDLTRRQLELETQKEQLQELEGKLKNCEE
;
A
#
# COMPACT_ATOMS: atom_id res chain seq x y z
N MET A 1 11.00 -2.64 -14.37
CA MET A 1 9.82 -3.00 -13.53
C MET A 1 9.33 -4.39 -13.90
N LEU A 2 8.85 -5.17 -12.92
CA LEU A 2 8.38 -6.54 -13.13
C LEU A 2 6.92 -6.53 -13.58
N HIS A 3 6.58 -7.40 -14.53
CA HIS A 3 5.25 -7.52 -15.13
C HIS A 3 4.86 -8.99 -15.18
N LEU A 4 3.58 -9.28 -14.97
CA LEU A 4 2.99 -10.59 -15.16
C LEU A 4 2.37 -10.57 -16.55
N ALA A 5 2.78 -11.52 -17.39
CA ALA A 5 2.32 -11.61 -18.76
C ALA A 5 1.89 -13.02 -19.10
N GLN A 6 1.03 -13.15 -20.09
CA GLN A 6 0.68 -14.42 -20.72
C GLN A 6 1.32 -14.50 -22.10
N VAL A 7 1.98 -15.61 -22.39
CA VAL A 7 2.46 -15.92 -23.72
C VAL A 7 1.27 -16.19 -24.62
N LYS A 8 1.19 -15.50 -25.76
CA LYS A 8 0.14 -15.67 -26.75
C LYS A 8 0.76 -15.86 -28.12
N LYS A 9 0.37 -16.92 -28.82
CA LYS A 9 0.73 -17.06 -30.23
C LYS A 9 -0.20 -16.20 -31.08
N ASN A 10 0.37 -15.32 -31.90
CA ASN A 10 -0.41 -14.56 -32.86
C ASN A 10 -0.95 -15.53 -33.94
N PRO A 11 -2.28 -15.57 -34.17
CA PRO A 11 -2.87 -16.47 -35.16
C PRO A 11 -2.49 -16.12 -36.61
N ASP A 12 -2.19 -14.84 -36.88
CA ASP A 12 -1.94 -14.32 -38.22
C ASP A 12 -0.45 -14.40 -38.60
N SER A 13 0.45 -14.01 -37.70
CA SER A 13 1.91 -14.04 -37.94
C SER A 13 2.58 -15.34 -37.49
N GLY A 14 1.94 -16.12 -36.60
CA GLY A 14 2.53 -17.30 -35.98
C GLY A 14 3.64 -16.99 -34.97
N GLU A 15 3.97 -15.72 -34.76
CA GLU A 15 4.98 -15.25 -33.82
C GLU A 15 4.46 -15.29 -32.38
N MET A 16 5.38 -15.33 -31.42
CA MET A 16 5.05 -15.35 -30.00
C MET A 16 5.02 -13.92 -29.47
N GLU A 17 3.92 -13.57 -28.81
CA GLU A 17 3.67 -12.27 -28.20
C GLU A 17 3.49 -12.43 -26.69
N LEU A 18 3.70 -11.34 -25.95
CA LEU A 18 3.48 -11.27 -24.52
C LEU A 18 2.32 -10.32 -24.25
N LEU A 19 1.25 -10.87 -23.68
CA LEU A 19 0.10 -10.12 -23.19
C LEU A 19 0.35 -9.72 -21.74
N LEU A 20 0.69 -8.46 -21.49
CA LEU A 20 0.85 -7.96 -20.13
C LEU A 20 -0.50 -7.90 -19.41
N LEU A 21 -0.56 -8.44 -18.21
CA LEU A 21 -1.77 -8.55 -17.38
C LEU A 21 -1.69 -7.68 -16.12
N ALA A 22 -0.52 -7.68 -15.47
CA ALA A 22 -0.29 -6.89 -14.26
C ALA A 22 1.12 -6.32 -14.24
N ARG A 23 1.32 -5.21 -13.54
CA ARG A 23 2.64 -4.63 -13.28
C ARG A 23 2.89 -4.52 -11.78
N GLN A 24 4.13 -4.72 -11.39
CA GLN A 24 4.59 -4.50 -10.02
C GLN A 24 4.86 -3.01 -9.81
N THR A 25 4.08 -2.39 -8.95
CA THR A 25 4.23 -0.97 -8.57
C THR A 25 5.06 -0.82 -7.31
N SER A 26 5.06 -1.82 -6.42
CA SER A 26 5.90 -1.89 -5.22
C SER A 26 6.18 -3.35 -4.84
N GLN A 27 7.03 -3.58 -3.84
CA GLN A 27 7.53 -4.92 -3.48
C GLN A 27 6.40 -5.97 -3.36
N ASP A 28 5.27 -5.61 -2.76
CA ASP A 28 4.11 -6.51 -2.56
C ASP A 28 2.82 -6.05 -3.28
N LEU A 29 2.89 -5.00 -4.10
CA LEU A 29 1.71 -4.42 -4.76
C LEU A 29 1.80 -4.51 -6.27
N TRP A 30 0.74 -5.07 -6.85
CA TRP A 30 0.56 -5.27 -8.27
C TRP A 30 -0.72 -4.59 -8.75
N ASP A 31 -0.61 -3.80 -9.81
CA ASP A 31 -1.75 -3.20 -10.49
C ASP A 31 -2.12 -4.02 -11.72
N ILE A 32 -3.41 -4.31 -11.88
CA ILE A 32 -3.94 -4.90 -13.12
C ILE A 32 -3.89 -3.81 -14.19
N ILE A 33 -3.30 -4.13 -15.33
CA ILE A 33 -3.16 -3.22 -16.46
C ILE A 33 -4.04 -3.67 -17.62
N SER A 34 -4.51 -2.70 -18.39
CA SER A 34 -5.21 -2.96 -19.65
C SER A 34 -4.29 -3.79 -20.54
N HIS A 35 -4.82 -4.92 -21.02
CA HIS A 35 -4.10 -5.93 -21.79
C HIS A 35 -3.25 -5.33 -22.93
N GLN A 36 -1.97 -5.06 -22.63
CA GLN A 36 -1.01 -4.52 -23.57
C GLN A 36 -0.22 -5.68 -24.19
N VAL A 37 -0.17 -5.75 -25.51
CA VAL A 37 0.58 -6.77 -26.23
C VAL A 37 1.94 -6.22 -26.60
N ILE A 38 3.00 -6.96 -26.31
CA ILE A 38 4.38 -6.64 -26.69
C ILE A 38 4.96 -7.82 -27.48
N PRO A 39 5.65 -7.58 -28.61
CA PRO A 39 6.32 -8.63 -29.35
C PRO A 39 7.43 -9.26 -28.50
N CYS A 40 7.54 -10.59 -28.53
CA CYS A 40 8.60 -11.29 -27.83
C CYS A 40 9.83 -11.40 -28.73
N ASN A 41 10.78 -10.46 -28.57
CA ASN A 41 12.00 -10.44 -29.39
C ASN A 41 13.09 -11.44 -28.92
N ILE A 42 12.81 -12.21 -27.88
CA ILE A 42 13.75 -13.18 -27.31
C ILE A 42 13.29 -14.57 -27.74
N PRO A 43 14.19 -15.44 -28.25
CA PRO A 43 13.84 -16.82 -28.56
C PRO A 43 13.47 -17.55 -27.25
N MET A 44 12.18 -17.81 -27.06
CA MET A 44 11.64 -18.47 -25.88
C MET A 44 10.98 -19.80 -26.23
N CYS A 45 11.28 -20.83 -25.45
CA CYS A 45 10.64 -22.15 -25.54
C CYS A 45 9.34 -22.25 -24.72
N PHE A 46 8.66 -21.13 -24.46
CA PHE A 46 7.39 -21.17 -23.74
C PHE A 46 6.25 -21.60 -24.65
N ARG A 47 5.30 -22.36 -24.09
CA ARG A 47 4.10 -22.76 -24.82
C ARG A 47 3.08 -21.61 -24.83
N ASP A 48 2.18 -21.65 -25.81
CA ASP A 48 1.03 -20.74 -25.84
C ASP A 48 0.26 -20.82 -24.51
N ARG A 49 -0.24 -19.67 -24.05
CA ARG A 49 -1.05 -19.46 -22.83
C ARG A 49 -0.32 -19.62 -21.49
N VAL A 50 0.99 -19.84 -21.48
CA VAL A 50 1.77 -19.91 -20.23
C VAL A 50 1.90 -18.53 -19.58
N LEU A 51 1.81 -18.49 -18.24
CA LEU A 51 2.08 -17.29 -17.45
C LEU A 51 3.58 -17.15 -17.17
N VAL A 52 4.09 -15.95 -17.43
CA VAL A 52 5.50 -15.60 -17.27
C VAL A 52 5.65 -14.25 -16.57
N LEU A 53 6.76 -14.12 -15.85
CA LEU A 53 7.20 -12.87 -15.27
C LEU A 53 8.22 -12.21 -16.20
N VAL A 54 7.94 -10.98 -16.59
CA VAL A 54 8.71 -10.20 -17.55
C VAL A 54 9.29 -9.00 -16.83
N LYS A 55 10.61 -8.86 -16.84
CA LYS A 55 11.28 -7.65 -16.37
C LYS A 55 11.47 -6.71 -17.56
N LEU A 56 10.76 -5.58 -17.55
CA LEU A 56 10.88 -4.54 -18.56
C LEU A 56 11.88 -3.46 -18.11
N GLY A 57 12.71 -3.00 -19.04
CA GLY A 57 13.59 -1.84 -18.90
C GLY A 57 12.85 -0.52 -19.08
N ASN A 58 13.61 0.58 -19.14
CA ASN A 58 13.04 1.92 -19.25
C ASN A 58 12.32 2.14 -20.59
N ASP A 59 12.78 1.49 -21.67
CA ASP A 59 12.22 1.64 -23.02
C ASP A 59 11.29 0.49 -23.42
N HIS A 60 10.64 -0.17 -22.44
CA HIS A 60 9.82 -1.38 -22.67
C HIS A 60 10.58 -2.55 -23.31
N GLU A 61 11.92 -2.50 -23.28
CA GLU A 61 12.76 -3.60 -23.68
C GLU A 61 12.64 -4.74 -22.67
N ILE A 62 12.54 -5.97 -23.18
CA ILE A 62 12.48 -7.17 -22.35
C ILE A 62 13.89 -7.48 -21.87
N ILE A 63 14.14 -7.26 -20.58
CA ILE A 63 15.43 -7.56 -19.95
C ILE A 63 15.50 -9.04 -19.58
N GLU A 64 14.42 -9.60 -19.05
CA GLU A 64 14.38 -10.96 -18.54
C GLU A 64 12.97 -11.52 -18.58
N VAL A 65 12.82 -12.82 -18.87
CA VAL A 65 11.56 -13.54 -18.70
C VAL A 65 11.79 -14.83 -17.94
N LYS A 66 10.93 -15.09 -16.96
CA LYS A 66 10.94 -16.28 -16.11
C LYS A 66 9.56 -16.90 -16.07
N GLU A 67 9.46 -18.20 -15.82
CA GLU A 67 8.18 -18.84 -15.55
C GLU A 67 7.55 -18.25 -14.28
N ALA A 68 6.25 -17.99 -14.32
CA ALA A 68 5.54 -17.44 -13.16
C ALA A 68 5.15 -18.51 -12.13
N LYS A 69 5.41 -19.80 -12.38
CA LYS A 69 4.95 -20.91 -11.54
C LYS A 69 5.36 -20.77 -10.08
N ASP A 70 6.65 -20.63 -9.81
CA ASP A 70 7.15 -20.56 -8.43
C ASP A 70 6.69 -19.29 -7.72
N TRP A 71 6.57 -18.19 -8.47
CA TRP A 71 6.03 -16.94 -7.94
C TRP A 71 4.53 -17.06 -7.58
N VAL A 72 3.71 -17.68 -8.44
CA VAL A 72 2.29 -17.95 -8.14
C VAL A 72 2.17 -18.89 -6.95
N MET A 73 3.00 -19.94 -6.87
CA MET A 73 3.00 -20.84 -5.71
C MET A 73 3.37 -20.11 -4.43
N GLY A 74 4.36 -19.21 -4.47
CA GLY A 74 4.69 -18.34 -3.33
C GLY A 74 3.54 -17.41 -2.94
N LEU A 75 2.79 -16.87 -3.91
CA LEU A 75 1.59 -16.06 -3.65
C LEU A 75 0.49 -16.90 -2.98
N VAL A 76 0.25 -18.10 -3.48
CA VAL A 76 -0.72 -19.05 -2.92
C VAL A 76 -0.31 -19.44 -1.50
N GLU A 77 0.98 -19.70 -1.25
CA GLU A 77 1.47 -20.03 0.09
C GLU A 77 1.30 -18.86 1.07
N THR A 78 1.73 -17.66 0.64
CA THR A 78 1.76 -16.45 1.47
C THR A 78 0.38 -15.92 1.80
N TYR A 79 -0.54 -15.94 0.83
CA TYR A 79 -1.84 -15.28 0.94
C TYR A 79 -3.04 -16.24 1.02
N LEU A 80 -2.90 -17.50 0.57
CA LEU A 80 -4.02 -18.46 0.51
C LEU A 80 -3.83 -19.69 1.41
N THR A 81 -2.60 -20.03 1.83
CA THR A 81 -2.32 -21.29 2.54
C THR A 81 -2.21 -21.11 4.06
N ASN A 82 -1.55 -20.05 4.51
CA ASN A 82 -1.67 -19.60 5.90
C ASN A 82 -2.71 -18.50 5.95
N GLY A 83 -3.73 -18.63 6.81
CA GLY A 83 -4.87 -17.71 6.92
C GLY A 83 -4.53 -16.27 7.38
N THR A 84 -3.63 -15.57 6.69
CA THR A 84 -3.14 -14.21 6.97
C THR A 84 -4.10 -13.13 6.48
N ILE A 85 -5.02 -13.43 5.56
CA ILE A 85 -6.18 -12.60 5.25
C ILE A 85 -7.45 -13.27 5.79
N THR A 86 -7.40 -13.77 7.04
CA THR A 86 -8.63 -14.11 7.76
C THR A 86 -9.27 -12.78 8.20
N PRO A 87 -10.61 -12.64 8.18
CA PRO A 87 -11.31 -11.47 8.74
C PRO A 87 -10.82 -11.07 10.15
N GLN A 88 -10.32 -12.03 10.93
CA GLN A 88 -9.68 -11.81 12.23
C GLN A 88 -8.42 -10.93 12.19
N TRP A 89 -7.60 -10.99 11.14
CA TRP A 89 -6.43 -10.11 11.00
C TRP A 89 -6.85 -8.67 10.74
N VAL A 90 -7.84 -8.47 9.86
CA VAL A 90 -8.44 -7.15 9.60
C VAL A 90 -9.14 -6.61 10.85
N GLN A 91 -9.86 -7.45 11.61
CA GLN A 91 -10.47 -7.07 12.89
C GLN A 91 -9.41 -6.67 13.91
N LYS A 92 -8.31 -7.43 14.03
CA LYS A 92 -7.22 -7.12 14.96
C LYS A 92 -6.51 -5.80 14.61
N GLU A 93 -6.37 -5.49 13.33
CA GLU A 93 -5.81 -4.21 12.91
C GLU A 93 -6.81 -3.05 13.14
N GLN A 94 -8.11 -3.28 12.93
CA GLN A 94 -9.16 -2.32 13.33
C GLN A 94 -9.19 -2.08 14.85
N GLU A 95 -9.02 -3.12 15.66
CA GLU A 95 -8.94 -3.01 17.12
C GLU A 95 -7.76 -2.13 17.56
N LYS A 96 -6.58 -2.30 16.95
CA LYS A 96 -5.42 -1.44 17.25
C LYS A 96 -5.65 0.02 16.85
N VAL A 97 -6.27 0.25 15.69
CA VAL A 97 -6.62 1.60 15.24
C VAL A 97 -7.64 2.26 16.18
N GLU A 98 -8.64 1.51 16.64
CA GLU A 98 -9.63 2.01 17.59
C GLU A 98 -9.01 2.26 18.97
N GLN A 99 -8.10 1.41 19.45
CA GLN A 99 -7.32 1.66 20.66
C GLN A 99 -6.50 2.96 20.55
N TRP A 100 -5.78 3.15 19.44
CA TRP A 100 -5.04 4.40 19.20
C TRP A 100 -5.96 5.62 19.15
N ARG A 101 -7.15 5.50 18.55
CA ARG A 101 -8.16 6.55 18.53
C ARG A 101 -8.66 6.91 19.93
N GLN A 102 -8.90 5.92 20.78
CA GLN A 102 -9.30 6.12 22.17
C GLN A 102 -8.20 6.82 22.97
N GLU A 103 -6.94 6.40 22.83
CA GLU A 103 -5.79 7.03 23.48
C GLU A 103 -5.60 8.49 23.04
N ILE A 104 -5.72 8.78 21.75
CA ILE A 104 -5.62 10.15 21.21
C ILE A 104 -6.74 11.02 21.76
N THR A 105 -7.97 10.50 21.80
CA THR A 105 -9.14 11.23 22.33
C THR A 105 -8.98 11.51 23.83
N ALA A 106 -8.52 10.53 24.61
CA ALA A 106 -8.25 10.70 26.03
C ALA A 106 -7.16 11.77 26.28
N LYS A 107 -6.07 11.73 25.50
CA LYS A 107 -5.01 12.76 25.57
C LYS A 107 -5.53 14.13 25.16
N SER A 108 -6.37 14.23 24.14
CA SER A 108 -7.00 15.49 23.73
C SER A 108 -7.86 16.09 24.84
N LEU A 109 -8.67 15.27 25.51
CA LEU A 109 -9.52 15.71 26.62
C LEU A 109 -8.70 16.20 27.82
N ASP A 110 -7.61 15.50 28.17
CA ASP A 110 -6.70 15.92 29.24
C ASP A 110 -6.03 17.27 28.90
N LEU A 111 -5.59 17.45 27.65
CA LEU A 111 -5.05 18.73 27.21
C LEU A 111 -6.07 19.87 27.30
N THR A 112 -7.31 19.66 26.85
CA THR A 112 -8.38 20.66 26.97
C THR A 112 -8.64 21.02 28.43
N ARG A 113 -8.66 20.04 29.33
CA ARG A 113 -8.83 20.29 30.77
C ARG A 113 -7.70 21.15 31.32
N ARG A 114 -6.44 20.80 31.03
CA ARG A 114 -5.28 21.57 31.49
C ARG A 114 -5.28 22.99 30.93
N GLN A 115 -5.70 23.16 29.67
CA GLN A 115 -5.83 24.48 29.08
C GLN A 115 -6.87 25.34 29.82
N LEU A 116 -8.03 24.76 30.15
CA LEU A 116 -9.06 25.46 30.92
C LEU A 116 -8.58 25.84 32.33
N GLU A 117 -7.86 24.94 33.01
CA GLU A 117 -7.27 25.21 34.33
C GLU A 117 -6.26 26.38 34.26
N LEU A 118 -5.42 26.41 33.22
CA LEU A 118 -4.46 27.49 32.99
C LEU A 118 -5.14 28.82 32.61
N GLU A 119 -6.18 28.78 31.78
CA GLU A 119 -6.97 29.98 31.44
C GLU A 119 -7.64 30.56 32.69
N THR A 120 -8.22 29.70 33.54
CA THR A 120 -8.81 30.12 34.83
C THR A 120 -7.76 30.74 35.75
N GLN A 121 -6.58 30.13 35.88
CA GLN A 121 -5.48 30.69 36.68
C GLN A 121 -4.99 32.03 36.13
N LYS A 122 -4.94 32.18 34.81
CA LYS A 122 -4.57 33.43 34.16
C LYS A 122 -5.58 34.54 34.43
N GLU A 123 -6.88 34.25 34.36
CA GLU A 123 -7.94 35.21 34.69
C GLU A 123 -7.83 35.68 36.14
N GLN A 124 -7.60 34.76 37.09
CA GLN A 124 -7.40 35.09 38.50
C GLN A 124 -6.17 35.98 38.71
N LEU A 125 -5.06 35.70 38.02
CA LEU A 125 -3.87 36.54 38.07
C LEU A 125 -4.14 37.96 37.53
N GLN A 126 -4.83 38.07 36.40
CA GLN A 126 -5.17 39.38 35.80
C GLN A 126 -6.10 40.20 36.71
N GLU A 127 -7.05 39.56 37.39
CA GLU A 127 -7.92 40.25 38.35
C GLU A 127 -7.13 40.79 39.55
N LEU A 128 -6.18 39.99 40.07
CA LEU A 128 -5.30 40.41 41.17
C LEU A 128 -4.35 41.54 40.75
N GLU A 129 -3.75 41.46 39.57
CA GLU A 129 -2.92 42.52 38.99
C GLU A 129 -3.72 43.82 38.80
N GLY A 130 -4.96 43.74 38.32
CA GLY A 130 -5.84 44.90 38.18
C GLY A 130 -6.19 45.56 39.52
N LYS A 131 -6.46 44.74 40.55
CA LYS A 131 -6.71 45.24 41.92
C LYS A 131 -5.49 45.94 42.52
N LEU A 132 -4.29 45.39 42.32
CA LEU A 132 -3.05 46.01 42.77
C LEU A 132 -2.82 47.36 42.08
N LYS A 133 -2.98 47.40 40.76
CA LYS A 133 -2.78 48.62 39.97
C LYS A 133 -3.75 49.75 40.33
N ASN A 134 -5.00 49.42 40.64
CA ASN A 134 -6.01 50.39 41.08
C ASN A 134 -5.83 50.86 42.55
N CYS A 135 -4.99 50.19 43.35
CA CYS A 135 -4.63 50.64 44.70
C CYS A 135 -3.36 51.50 44.73
N GLU A 136 -2.60 51.54 43.63
CA GLU A 136 -1.39 52.36 43.48
C GLU A 136 -1.67 53.74 42.83
N GLU A 137 -2.86 53.93 42.25
CA GLU A 137 -3.43 55.22 41.80
C GLU A 137 -4.24 55.91 42.91
#